data_AF-A0A8S3F7K3-F1
#
_entry.id   AF-A0A8S3F7K3-F1
#
_cell.length_a   1.000
_cell.length_b   1.000
_cell.length_c   1.000
_cell.angle_alpha   90.00
_cell.angle_beta   90.00
_cell.angle_gamma   90.00
#
_symmetry.space_group_name_H-M   'P 1'
#
loop_
_entity.id
_entity.type
_entity.pdbx_description
1 polymer ?
#
loop_
_entity_poly.entity_id
_entity_poly.type
_entity_poly.pdbx_seq_one_letter_code
_entity_poly.pdbx_strand_id
1 'polypeptide(L)'
;SYAANDSSKDRACGHAGPCALRQLTYFEIGSSFCFDSLHGLYAGVFKKLMHLWLDTVRVDYSIKKQFSCLEKLLKCIRYPTTNRLPRALKYYTTWKTNEFRMTLLFGYKQFEQVMKKKYYEHFRLLVYAAIFSEARILTTTRLDQIKHLLNKFLDEFPMLYGVRV
;
A
#
# COMPACT_ATOMS: atom_id res chain seq x y z
N SER A 1 40.73 15.52 40.43
CA SER A 1 40.25 14.28 41.09
C SER A 1 38.75 14.20 40.88
N TYR A 2 38.28 13.09 40.28
CA TYR A 2 36.88 12.71 40.00
C TYR A 2 36.11 13.62 39.03
N ALA A 3 35.14 13.17 38.24
CA ALA A 3 34.82 11.92 37.54
C ALA A 3 33.62 12.31 36.64
N ALA A 4 33.40 11.55 35.57
CA ALA A 4 32.37 11.76 34.57
C ALA A 4 30.95 11.92 35.16
N ASN A 5 30.08 12.63 34.44
CA ASN A 5 28.85 11.96 34.04
C ASN A 5 28.32 12.47 32.70
N ASP A 6 28.30 11.50 31.79
CA ASP A 6 27.60 11.43 30.53
C ASP A 6 26.10 11.72 30.74
N SER A 7 25.58 12.80 30.15
CA SER A 7 24.14 13.02 30.04
C SER A 7 23.66 12.56 28.67
N SER A 8 23.60 11.23 28.55
CA SER A 8 22.91 10.52 27.51
C SER A 8 21.47 11.02 27.36
N LYS A 9 21.10 11.30 26.10
CA LYS A 9 19.75 11.25 25.53
C LYS A 9 18.68 10.64 26.43
N ASP A 10 17.69 11.44 26.81
CA ASP A 10 16.32 10.95 26.92
C ASP A 10 15.33 12.02 26.50
N ARG A 11 14.93 11.96 25.23
CA ARG A 11 13.69 12.59 24.76
C ARG A 11 12.73 11.49 24.34
N ALA A 12 12.18 10.79 25.32
CA ALA A 12 11.04 9.91 25.13
C ALA A 12 9.82 10.52 25.82
N CYS A 13 9.18 11.50 25.18
CA CYS A 13 7.84 11.92 25.57
C CYS A 13 6.83 11.02 24.83
N GLY A 14 6.59 9.84 25.39
CA GLY A 14 5.54 8.92 24.96
C GLY A 14 4.78 8.44 26.19
N HIS A 15 3.45 8.34 26.10
CA HIS A 15 2.66 7.74 27.17
C HIS A 15 3.01 6.26 27.30
N ALA A 16 3.59 5.88 28.44
CA ALA A 16 3.90 4.49 28.81
C ALA A 16 2.77 3.80 29.61
N GLY A 17 1.53 4.28 29.46
CA GLY A 17 0.34 3.76 30.14
C GLY A 17 -0.60 2.99 29.18
N PRO A 18 -1.47 2.11 29.69
CA PRO A 18 -2.50 1.48 28.88
C PRO A 18 -3.35 2.56 28.21
N CYS A 19 -3.54 2.42 26.89
CA CYS A 19 -4.31 3.37 26.08
C CYS A 19 -5.68 3.64 26.73
N ALA A 20 -6.03 4.91 26.91
CA ALA A 20 -7.32 5.30 27.51
C ALA A 20 -8.53 4.69 26.77
N LEU A 21 -8.41 4.43 25.47
CA LEU A 21 -9.44 3.76 24.67
C LEU A 21 -9.68 2.30 25.10
N ARG A 22 -8.69 1.64 25.72
CA ARG A 22 -8.84 0.29 26.29
C ARG A 22 -9.72 0.28 27.54
N GLN A 23 -9.98 1.44 28.15
CA GLN A 23 -10.83 1.56 29.34
C GLN A 23 -12.32 1.68 29.01
N LEU A 24 -12.66 1.82 27.72
CA LEU A 24 -14.05 1.88 27.27
C LEU A 24 -14.65 0.47 27.21
N THR A 25 -15.70 0.24 27.98
CA THR A 25 -16.34 -1.07 28.20
C THR A 25 -16.85 -1.75 26.94
N TYR A 26 -17.13 -0.97 25.87
CA TYR A 26 -17.64 -1.46 24.59
C TYR A 26 -16.70 -1.21 23.41
N PHE A 27 -15.45 -0.79 23.68
CA PHE A 27 -14.47 -0.50 22.64
C PHE A 27 -13.43 -1.61 22.56
N GLU A 28 -13.61 -2.50 21.59
CA GLU A 28 -12.60 -3.50 21.26
C GLU A 28 -11.67 -2.96 20.17
N ILE A 29 -10.38 -2.82 20.48
CA ILE A 29 -9.35 -2.29 19.58
C ILE A 29 -9.29 -3.07 18.23
N GLY A 30 -9.72 -4.32 18.18
CA GLY A 30 -9.72 -5.10 16.93
C GLY A 30 -10.91 -4.82 16.00
N SER A 31 -12.06 -4.42 16.54
CA SER A 31 -13.34 -4.33 15.81
C SER A 31 -13.92 -2.91 15.79
N SER A 32 -13.44 -2.04 16.69
CA SER A 32 -13.99 -0.70 16.90
C SER A 32 -13.26 0.39 16.10
N PHE A 33 -12.14 0.06 15.44
CA PHE A 33 -11.53 0.93 14.45
C PHE A 33 -12.06 0.61 13.05
N CYS A 34 -12.49 1.65 12.34
CA CYS A 34 -12.81 1.52 10.92
C CYS A 34 -11.54 1.15 10.13
N PHE A 35 -11.64 0.21 9.20
CA PHE A 35 -10.53 -0.15 8.32
C PHE A 35 -10.12 1.07 7.49
N ASP A 36 -8.92 1.58 7.74
CA ASP A 36 -8.36 2.70 6.98
C ASP A 36 -7.68 2.19 5.70
N SER A 37 -8.26 2.53 4.55
CA SER A 37 -7.71 2.18 3.24
C SER A 37 -6.30 2.74 3.03
N LEU A 38 -5.96 3.89 3.64
CA LEU A 38 -4.61 4.46 3.62
C LEU A 38 -3.58 3.44 4.12
N HIS A 39 -3.75 2.94 5.33
CA HIS A 39 -2.76 2.08 5.96
C HIS A 39 -2.91 0.62 5.56
N GLY A 40 -4.13 0.10 5.43
CA GLY A 40 -4.37 -1.29 5.06
C GLY A 40 -4.07 -1.57 3.59
N LEU A 41 -4.64 -0.79 2.69
CA LEU A 41 -4.60 -1.07 1.25
C LEU A 41 -3.33 -0.52 0.59
N TYR A 42 -3.06 0.77 0.74
CA TYR A 42 -1.97 1.41 0.01
C TYR A 42 -0.59 1.16 0.64
N ALA A 43 -0.42 1.53 1.91
CA ALA A 43 0.85 1.31 2.62
C ALA A 43 1.06 -0.15 3.05
N GLY A 44 -0.01 -0.94 3.14
CA GLY A 44 0.03 -2.35 3.47
C GLY A 44 0.17 -3.23 2.23
N VAL A 45 -0.95 -3.52 1.55
CA VAL A 45 -0.99 -4.48 0.44
C VAL A 45 -0.20 -4.00 -0.76
N PHE A 46 -0.46 -2.79 -1.26
CA PHE A 46 0.18 -2.32 -2.49
C PHE A 46 1.69 -2.11 -2.32
N LYS A 47 2.15 -1.61 -1.17
CA LYS A 47 3.57 -1.54 -0.84
C LYS A 47 4.23 -2.93 -0.89
N LYS A 48 3.60 -3.96 -0.29
CA LYS A 48 4.12 -5.34 -0.34
C LYS A 48 4.19 -5.88 -1.77
N LEU A 49 3.20 -5.58 -2.60
CA LEU A 49 3.21 -5.93 -4.03
C LEU A 49 4.34 -5.23 -4.80
N MET A 50 4.55 -3.93 -4.57
CA MET A 50 5.67 -3.19 -5.17
C MET A 50 7.00 -3.84 -4.83
N HIS A 51 7.22 -4.19 -3.55
CA HIS A 51 8.42 -4.93 -3.14
C HIS A 51 8.53 -6.29 -3.83
N LEU A 52 7.43 -7.04 -3.89
CA LEU A 52 7.38 -8.35 -4.54
C LEU A 52 7.82 -8.27 -6.01
N TRP A 53 7.31 -7.30 -6.76
CA TRP A 53 7.58 -7.19 -8.20
C TRP A 53 8.93 -6.55 -8.52
N LEU A 54 9.39 -5.60 -7.71
CA LEU A 54 10.61 -4.80 -7.99
C LEU A 54 11.87 -5.35 -7.33
N ASP A 55 11.76 -6.13 -6.25
CA ASP A 55 12.93 -6.64 -5.52
C ASP A 55 13.39 -8.02 -6.01
N THR A 56 12.45 -8.87 -6.40
CA THR A 56 12.73 -10.24 -6.86
C THR A 56 13.37 -10.27 -8.26
N VAL A 57 14.25 -11.25 -8.50
CA VAL A 57 14.90 -11.48 -9.81
C VAL A 57 14.63 -12.92 -10.24
N ARG A 58 14.48 -13.14 -11.56
CA ARG A 58 14.31 -14.47 -12.17
C ARG A 58 13.00 -15.21 -11.84
N VAL A 59 11.97 -14.46 -11.43
CA VAL A 59 10.59 -14.97 -11.25
C VAL A 59 9.66 -14.33 -12.26
N ASP A 60 8.58 -15.02 -12.60
CA ASP A 60 7.71 -14.66 -13.73
C ASP A 60 6.95 -13.33 -13.52
N TYR A 61 6.64 -12.99 -12.27
CA TYR A 61 6.01 -11.72 -11.87
C TYR A 61 6.99 -10.57 -11.62
N SER A 62 8.30 -10.81 -11.75
CA SER A 62 9.30 -9.75 -11.54
C SER A 62 9.26 -8.75 -12.68
N ILE A 63 9.17 -7.48 -12.32
CA ILE A 63 9.29 -6.34 -13.26
C ILE A 63 10.60 -5.57 -13.06
N LYS A 64 11.56 -6.15 -12.31
CA LYS A 64 12.83 -5.49 -11.97
C LYS A 64 13.64 -5.08 -13.20
N LYS A 65 13.61 -5.89 -14.26
CA LYS A 65 14.28 -5.55 -15.55
C LYS A 65 13.63 -4.37 -16.25
N GLN A 66 12.33 -4.19 -16.06
CA GLN A 66 11.52 -3.12 -16.64
C GLN A 66 11.45 -1.89 -15.73
N PHE A 67 12.19 -1.87 -14.60
CA PHE A 67 12.17 -0.78 -13.62
C PHE A 67 12.34 0.60 -14.26
N SER A 68 13.38 0.76 -15.10
CA SER A 68 13.67 2.04 -15.77
C SER A 68 12.58 2.45 -16.76
N CYS A 69 11.89 1.48 -17.37
CA CYS A 69 10.75 1.74 -18.24
C CYS A 69 9.56 2.24 -17.42
N LEU A 70 9.21 1.52 -16.36
CA LEU A 70 8.11 1.89 -15.46
C LEU A 70 8.36 3.28 -14.84
N GLU A 71 9.58 3.59 -14.40
CA GLU A 71 9.89 4.90 -13.84
C GLU A 71 9.66 6.03 -14.85
N LYS A 72 10.03 5.84 -16.13
CA LYS A 72 9.77 6.82 -17.19
C LYS A 72 8.27 6.98 -17.44
N LEU A 73 7.53 5.88 -17.52
CA LEU A 73 6.08 5.91 -17.72
C LEU A 73 5.35 6.61 -16.58
N LEU A 74 5.75 6.35 -15.32
CA LEU A 74 5.14 6.98 -14.15
C LEU A 74 5.41 8.49 -14.08
N LYS A 75 6.55 8.97 -14.62
CA LYS A 75 6.87 10.41 -14.72
C LYS A 75 5.99 11.15 -15.73
N CYS A 76 5.46 10.45 -16.73
CA CYS A 76 4.58 11.02 -17.75
C CYS A 76 3.12 11.17 -17.29
N ILE A 77 2.76 10.64 -16.11
CA ILE A 77 1.39 10.73 -15.61
C ILE A 77 1.09 12.16 -15.16
N ARG A 78 -0.02 12.70 -15.66
CA ARG A 78 -0.62 13.92 -15.12
C ARG A 78 -1.47 13.58 -13.91
N TYR A 79 -0.91 13.81 -12.72
CA TYR A 79 -1.67 13.71 -11.48
C TYR A 79 -2.59 14.93 -11.31
N PRO A 80 -3.73 14.80 -10.61
CA PRO A 80 -4.54 15.96 -10.23
C PRO A 80 -3.70 16.94 -9.41
N THR A 81 -4.04 18.23 -9.50
CA THR A 81 -3.38 19.32 -8.77
C THR A 81 -3.49 19.07 -7.27
N THR A 82 -2.44 18.46 -6.74
CA THR A 82 -2.24 18.18 -5.32
C THR A 82 -0.91 18.80 -4.95
N ASN A 83 -0.78 19.22 -3.70
CA ASN A 83 0.43 19.92 -3.25
C ASN A 83 1.69 19.03 -3.28
N ARG A 84 1.56 17.71 -3.49
CA ARG A 84 2.68 16.75 -3.41
C ARG A 84 2.50 15.59 -4.39
N LEU A 85 3.30 15.58 -5.45
CA LEU A 85 3.43 14.46 -6.38
C LEU A 85 4.21 13.29 -5.75
N PRO A 86 4.01 12.04 -6.21
CA PRO A 86 4.86 10.94 -5.84
C PRO A 86 6.32 11.22 -6.20
N ARG A 87 7.24 10.90 -5.28
CA ARG A 87 8.68 10.91 -5.58
C ARG A 87 9.00 9.86 -6.64
N ALA A 88 10.20 9.93 -7.21
CA ALA A 88 10.66 8.96 -8.19
C ALA A 88 10.56 7.51 -7.66
N LEU A 89 10.27 6.56 -8.57
CA LEU A 89 10.07 5.14 -8.26
C LEU A 89 11.25 4.53 -7.48
N LYS A 90 12.48 5.01 -7.69
CA LYS A 90 13.67 4.55 -6.93
C LYS A 90 13.53 4.71 -5.40
N TYR A 91 12.66 5.58 -4.93
CA TYR A 91 12.43 5.82 -3.51
C TYR A 91 11.19 5.09 -2.96
N TYR A 92 10.59 4.16 -3.73
CA TYR A 92 9.32 3.52 -3.37
C TYR A 92 9.31 2.86 -1.98
N THR A 93 10.44 2.34 -1.54
CA THR A 93 10.58 1.71 -0.21
C THR A 93 10.29 2.68 0.95
N THR A 94 10.56 3.97 0.73
CA THR A 94 10.39 5.07 1.70
C THR A 94 9.24 6.01 1.35
N TRP A 95 8.41 5.65 0.36
CA TRP A 95 7.22 6.40 0.02
C TRP A 95 6.25 6.50 1.20
N LYS A 96 5.61 7.66 1.31
CA LYS A 96 4.47 7.86 2.20
C LYS A 96 3.24 7.24 1.57
N THR A 97 2.25 6.95 2.40
CA THR A 97 0.98 6.35 2.00
C THR A 97 0.30 7.06 0.82
N ASN A 98 0.31 8.40 0.82
CA ASN A 98 -0.30 9.17 -0.26
C ASN A 98 0.40 8.96 -1.62
N GLU A 99 1.70 8.71 -1.63
CA GLU A 99 2.44 8.45 -2.87
C GLU A 99 2.02 7.09 -3.45
N PHE A 100 1.92 6.06 -2.60
CA PHE A 100 1.35 4.76 -3.00
C PHE A 100 -0.06 4.89 -3.54
N ARG A 101 -0.91 5.66 -2.85
CA ARG A 101 -2.29 5.93 -3.26
C ARG A 101 -2.34 6.59 -4.64
N MET A 102 -1.59 7.66 -4.85
CA MET A 102 -1.57 8.37 -6.14
C MET A 102 -1.04 7.47 -7.26
N THR A 103 0.05 6.74 -7.03
CA THR A 103 0.60 5.82 -8.02
C THR A 103 -0.37 4.69 -8.35
N LEU A 104 -1.10 4.16 -7.37
CA LEU A 104 -2.10 3.12 -7.61
C LEU A 104 -3.30 3.66 -8.39
N LEU A 105 -3.88 4.79 -7.98
CA LEU A 105 -5.12 5.31 -8.59
C LEU A 105 -4.89 5.89 -9.99
N PHE A 106 -3.76 6.57 -10.22
CA PHE A 106 -3.49 7.28 -11.47
C PHE A 106 -2.46 6.59 -12.36
N GLY A 107 -1.61 5.74 -11.78
CA GLY A 107 -0.50 5.10 -12.50
C GLY A 107 -0.70 3.63 -12.84
N TYR A 108 -1.80 2.99 -12.41
CA TYR A 108 -2.00 1.55 -12.66
C TYR A 108 -1.86 1.16 -14.13
N LYS A 109 -2.34 1.98 -15.07
CA LYS A 109 -2.24 1.69 -16.52
C LYS A 109 -0.80 1.54 -17.02
N GLN A 110 0.16 2.20 -16.36
CA GLN A 110 1.57 2.09 -16.74
C GLN A 110 2.15 0.71 -16.40
N PHE A 111 1.57 0.01 -15.42
CA PHE A 111 1.99 -1.34 -15.06
C PHE A 111 1.64 -2.37 -16.14
N GLU A 112 0.59 -2.13 -16.94
CA GLU A 112 0.20 -2.99 -18.07
C GLU A 112 1.32 -3.17 -19.09
N GLN A 113 2.12 -2.12 -19.31
CA GLN A 113 3.20 -2.11 -20.28
C GLN A 113 4.45 -2.88 -19.83
N VAL A 114 4.58 -3.14 -18.52
CA VAL A 114 5.79 -3.75 -17.94
C VAL A 114 5.52 -5.12 -17.31
N MET A 115 4.27 -5.43 -16.98
CA MET A 115 3.84 -6.70 -16.41
C MET A 115 3.34 -7.65 -17.49
N LYS A 116 3.45 -8.96 -17.22
CA LYS A 116 2.72 -9.95 -18.01
C LYS A 116 1.22 -9.82 -17.73
N LYS A 117 0.41 -10.05 -18.77
CA LYS A 117 -1.06 -9.89 -18.74
C LYS A 117 -1.72 -10.51 -17.50
N LYS A 118 -1.41 -11.77 -17.16
CA LYS A 118 -2.00 -12.46 -16.00
C LYS A 118 -1.78 -11.75 -14.66
N TYR A 119 -0.61 -11.15 -14.46
CA TYR A 119 -0.30 -10.41 -13.22
C TYR A 119 -0.95 -9.04 -13.20
N TYR A 120 -1.06 -8.41 -14.36
CA TYR A 120 -1.75 -7.13 -14.48
C TYR A 120 -3.25 -7.28 -14.26
N GLU A 121 -3.90 -8.29 -14.84
CA GLU A 121 -5.32 -8.57 -14.61
C GLU A 121 -5.61 -8.81 -13.12
N HIS A 122 -4.75 -9.57 -12.45
CA HIS A 122 -4.84 -9.75 -11.01
C HIS A 122 -4.63 -8.42 -10.24
N PHE A 123 -3.62 -7.63 -10.59
CA PHE A 123 -3.40 -6.32 -9.99
C PHE A 123 -4.61 -5.38 -10.16
N ARG A 124 -5.31 -5.43 -11.30
CA ARG A 124 -6.50 -4.62 -11.56
C ARG A 124 -7.63 -4.88 -10.56
N LEU A 125 -7.75 -6.09 -10.02
CA LEU A 125 -8.74 -6.40 -8.98
C LEU A 125 -8.55 -5.48 -7.76
N LEU A 126 -7.30 -5.35 -7.29
CA LEU A 126 -6.93 -4.46 -6.19
C LEU A 126 -7.15 -2.99 -6.57
N VAL A 127 -6.80 -2.61 -7.80
CA VAL A 127 -6.97 -1.24 -8.29
C VAL A 127 -8.45 -0.83 -8.28
N TYR A 128 -9.33 -1.67 -8.82
CA TYR A 128 -10.76 -1.36 -8.83
C TYR A 128 -11.38 -1.36 -7.44
N ALA A 129 -10.97 -2.29 -6.57
CA ALA A 129 -11.37 -2.25 -5.17
C ALA A 129 -10.98 -0.92 -4.50
N ALA A 130 -9.76 -0.44 -4.76
CA ALA A 130 -9.29 0.85 -4.26
C ALA A 130 -10.12 2.02 -4.83
N ILE A 131 -10.33 2.07 -6.15
CA ILE A 131 -11.10 3.13 -6.81
C ILE A 131 -12.54 3.18 -6.27
N PHE A 132 -13.19 2.03 -6.09
CA PHE A 132 -14.55 1.98 -5.55
C PHE A 132 -14.61 2.41 -4.08
N SER A 133 -13.55 2.14 -3.32
CA SER A 133 -13.41 2.57 -1.93
C SER A 133 -13.27 4.10 -1.78
N GLU A 134 -12.93 4.82 -2.86
CA GLU A 134 -12.83 6.29 -2.87
C GLU A 134 -14.16 7.03 -3.00
N ALA A 135 -15.26 6.31 -3.12
CA ALA A 135 -16.56 6.93 -3.19
C ALA A 135 -16.90 7.64 -1.87
N ARG A 136 -17.36 8.90 -1.97
CA ARG A 136 -17.84 9.68 -0.81
C ARG A 136 -18.98 8.98 -0.05
N ILE A 137 -19.77 8.18 -0.76
CA ILE A 137 -20.88 7.40 -0.21
C ILE A 137 -20.73 5.98 -0.75
N LEU A 138 -20.61 5.01 0.17
CA LEU A 138 -20.53 3.59 -0.16
C LEU A 138 -21.91 2.97 -0.02
N THR A 139 -22.53 2.62 -1.15
CA THR A 139 -23.77 1.84 -1.15
C THR A 139 -23.47 0.38 -0.85
N THR A 140 -24.47 -0.37 -0.37
CA THR A 140 -24.36 -1.81 -0.14
C THR A 140 -23.87 -2.55 -1.39
N THR A 141 -24.43 -2.23 -2.55
CA THR A 141 -23.99 -2.79 -3.84
C THR A 141 -22.50 -2.55 -4.12
N ARG A 142 -21.98 -1.34 -3.85
CA ARG A 142 -20.55 -1.06 -4.03
C ARG A 142 -19.69 -1.82 -3.03
N LEU A 143 -20.14 -1.94 -1.78
CA LEU A 143 -19.45 -2.74 -0.78
C LEU A 143 -19.36 -4.20 -1.21
N ASP A 144 -20.43 -4.76 -1.77
CA ASP A 144 -20.43 -6.14 -2.27
C ASP A 144 -19.51 -6.29 -3.49
N GLN A 145 -19.45 -5.29 -4.38
CA GLN A 145 -18.47 -5.27 -5.48
C GLN A 145 -17.03 -5.23 -4.97
N ILE A 146 -16.73 -4.39 -3.97
CA ILE A 146 -15.39 -4.31 -3.36
C ILE A 146 -15.03 -5.66 -2.73
N LYS A 147 -15.94 -6.25 -1.95
CA LYS A 147 -15.73 -7.57 -1.34
C LYS A 147 -15.47 -8.64 -2.39
N HIS A 148 -16.25 -8.67 -3.46
CA HIS A 148 -16.06 -9.62 -4.56
C HIS A 148 -14.68 -9.48 -5.21
N LEU A 149 -14.25 -8.25 -5.51
CA LEU A 149 -12.93 -7.98 -6.09
C LEU A 149 -11.79 -8.40 -5.16
N LEU A 150 -11.91 -8.11 -3.86
CA LEU A 150 -10.88 -8.45 -2.87
C LEU A 150 -10.81 -9.96 -2.61
N ASN A 151 -11.95 -10.65 -2.51
CA ASN A 151 -11.97 -12.11 -2.35
C ASN A 151 -11.33 -12.79 -3.56
N LYS A 152 -11.70 -12.37 -4.78
CA LYS A 152 -11.10 -12.89 -6.00
C LYS A 152 -9.59 -12.64 -6.06
N PHE A 153 -9.14 -11.46 -5.63
CA PHE A 153 -7.70 -11.16 -5.51
C PHE A 153 -7.00 -12.12 -4.55
N LEU A 154 -7.59 -12.41 -3.39
CA LEU A 154 -7.01 -13.35 -2.42
C LEU A 154 -6.99 -14.79 -2.93
N ASP A 155 -8.05 -15.23 -3.62
CA ASP A 155 -8.16 -16.58 -4.16
C ASP A 155 -7.15 -16.84 -5.29
N GLU A 156 -6.89 -15.85 -6.14
CA GLU A 156 -5.96 -15.96 -7.26
C GLU A 156 -4.49 -15.79 -6.85
N PHE A 157 -4.22 -15.15 -5.70
CA PHE A 157 -2.87 -14.80 -5.27
C PHE A 157 -1.92 -16.01 -5.16
N PRO A 158 -2.28 -17.13 -4.50
CA PRO A 158 -1.38 -18.27 -4.34
C PRO A 158 -1.02 -18.93 -5.68
N MET A 159 -1.97 -18.97 -6.62
CA MET A 159 -1.75 -19.54 -7.95
C MET A 159 -0.76 -18.72 -8.78
N LEU A 160 -0.74 -17.39 -8.59
CA LEU A 160 0.10 -16.48 -9.36
C LEU A 160 1.47 -16.22 -8.73
N TYR A 161 1.52 -16.07 -7.40
CA TYR A 161 2.71 -15.64 -6.67
C TYR A 161 3.31 -16.71 -5.74
N GLY A 162 2.68 -17.89 -5.70
CA GLY A 162 3.00 -18.99 -4.79
C GLY A 162 2.35 -18.82 -3.41
N VAL A 163 2.27 -19.91 -2.66
CA VAL A 163 1.91 -19.87 -1.24
C VAL A 163 3.06 -19.19 -0.49
N ARG A 164 2.74 -18.10 0.22
CA ARG A 164 3.68 -17.40 1.09
C ARG A 164 3.14 -17.52 2.50
N VAL A 165 3.78 -18.38 3.29
CA VAL A 165 3.53 -18.55 4.73
C VAL A 165 4.24 -17.44 5.48
#